data_AF-A0A0L1IKT2-F1
#
_entry.id   AF-A0A0L1IKT2-F1
#
_cell.length_a   1.000
_cell.length_b   1.000
_cell.length_c   1.000
_cell.angle_alpha   90.00
_cell.angle_beta   90.00
_cell.angle_gamma   90.00
#
_symmetry.space_group_name_H-M   'P 1'
#
loop_
_entity.id
_entity.type
_entity.pdbx_description
1 polymer ?
#
loop_
_entity_poly.entity_id
_entity_poly.type
_entity_poly.pdbx_seq_one_letter_code
_entity_poly.pdbx_strand_id
1 'polypeptide(L)'
;MVWSIVCRWQGLHLLYQLYCHPPLRTLYFRSRPPDWLGSDSSEEECNLTETDRLVEPIVTSQGDVSLDVGAVCPGQNRRSYQRFYQALTAQWLAVEMLWLARISVYDTPSDQHRYFVQVWKIWGDNRSRTLQEKLDVLEIFDFVWSFLGRKSFESIAREWDRLTGEYTRFEDGGDDFRSAHRSGCMRAVTQYLRPPNIIELFLCSTRRPSHSWSIKRLQYLRTLGFFDEKNGICRRLDGSESSDFRWWWYCPVNLLEHDVLVGIQTSIDTNSCPASDIVLEYVWGTYRHTAWDFDAKGHLFFREETSERIFSRMAKTLAPHLRSHLSNLDNDVNVPAD
;
A
#
# COMPACT_ATOMS: atom_id res chain seq x y z
N MET A 1 -26.27 -12.44 4.89
CA MET A 1 -25.62 -11.16 4.56
C MET A 1 -24.96 -10.53 5.80
N VAL A 2 -25.66 -10.38 6.94
CA VAL A 2 -25.07 -9.84 8.18
C VAL A 2 -23.94 -10.73 8.72
N TRP A 3 -24.13 -12.05 8.76
CA TRP A 3 -23.08 -12.98 9.22
C TRP A 3 -21.81 -12.95 8.37
N SER A 4 -21.92 -12.80 7.04
CA SER A 4 -20.72 -12.67 6.18
C SER A 4 -19.99 -11.35 6.39
N ILE A 5 -20.70 -10.27 6.73
CA ILE A 5 -20.11 -8.98 7.08
C ILE A 5 -19.42 -9.09 8.45
N VAL A 6 -20.06 -9.72 9.44
CA VAL A 6 -19.50 -9.95 10.77
C VAL A 6 -18.27 -10.86 10.71
N CYS A 7 -18.31 -11.97 9.96
CA CYS A 7 -17.15 -12.85 9.79
C CYS A 7 -16.01 -12.15 9.04
N ARG A 8 -16.32 -11.32 8.03
CA ARG A 8 -15.30 -10.49 7.36
C ARG A 8 -14.71 -9.47 8.34
N TRP A 9 -15.55 -8.81 9.13
CA TRP A 9 -15.13 -7.82 10.13
C TRP A 9 -14.26 -8.41 11.25
N GLN A 10 -14.66 -9.57 11.78
CA GLN A 10 -13.84 -10.34 12.72
C GLN A 10 -12.53 -10.80 12.07
N GLY A 11 -12.56 -11.20 10.80
CA GLY A 11 -11.34 -11.51 10.05
C GLY A 11 -10.40 -10.31 9.92
N LEU A 12 -10.92 -9.11 9.67
CA LEU A 12 -10.09 -7.89 9.61
C LEU A 12 -9.45 -7.53 10.95
N HIS A 13 -10.03 -7.96 12.07
CA HIS A 13 -9.46 -7.76 13.41
C HIS A 13 -8.10 -8.42 13.57
N LEU A 14 -7.90 -9.54 12.87
CA LEU A 14 -6.62 -10.20 12.80
C LEU A 14 -5.54 -9.26 12.25
N LEU A 15 -5.83 -8.42 11.23
CA LEU A 15 -4.80 -7.54 10.65
C LEU A 15 -4.30 -6.50 11.65
N TYR A 16 -5.19 -5.93 12.48
CA TYR A 16 -4.78 -5.02 13.54
C TYR A 16 -3.98 -5.73 14.64
N GLN A 17 -4.40 -6.95 15.01
CA GLN A 17 -3.65 -7.77 15.97
C GLN A 17 -2.25 -8.11 15.44
N LEU A 18 -2.13 -8.49 14.17
CA LEU A 18 -0.85 -8.75 13.51
C LEU A 18 0.03 -7.50 13.46
N TYR A 19 -0.54 -6.32 13.21
CA TYR A 19 0.18 -5.05 13.25
C TYR A 19 0.74 -4.74 14.64
N CYS A 20 -0.02 -5.05 15.69
CA CYS A 20 0.40 -4.86 17.08
C CYS A 20 1.31 -5.97 17.61
N HIS A 21 1.40 -7.12 16.92
CA HIS A 21 2.10 -8.31 17.40
C HIS A 21 3.62 -8.07 17.44
N PRO A 22 4.28 -8.07 18.63
CA PRO A 22 5.66 -7.60 18.76
C PRO A 22 6.70 -8.29 17.85
N PRO A 23 6.67 -9.64 17.68
CA PRO A 23 7.56 -10.32 16.74
C PRO A 23 7.35 -9.88 15.29
N LEU A 24 6.09 -9.78 14.83
CA LEU A 24 5.78 -9.36 13.45
C LEU A 24 6.09 -7.89 13.23
N ARG A 25 5.82 -7.05 14.22
CA ARG A 25 6.15 -5.62 14.18
C ARG A 25 7.66 -5.41 14.10
N THR A 26 8.46 -6.21 14.82
CA THR A 26 9.93 -6.18 14.70
C THR A 26 10.39 -6.56 13.31
N LEU A 27 9.80 -7.60 12.70
CA LEU A 27 10.08 -7.97 11.32
C LEU A 27 9.65 -6.88 10.32
N TYR A 28 8.50 -6.26 10.54
CA TYR A 28 8.01 -5.17 9.71
C TYR A 28 8.94 -3.95 9.78
N PHE A 29 9.40 -3.56 10.97
CA PHE A 29 10.37 -2.48 11.15
C PHE A 29 11.69 -2.73 10.41
N ARG A 30 12.17 -3.98 10.41
CA ARG A 30 13.40 -4.36 9.70
C ARG A 30 13.22 -4.53 8.20
N SER A 31 12.00 -4.79 7.75
CA SER A 31 11.70 -4.87 6.32
C SER A 31 11.95 -3.51 5.68
N ARG A 32 12.38 -3.44 4.42
CA ARG A 32 12.31 -2.20 3.64
C ARG A 32 11.12 -2.27 2.68
N PRO A 33 10.35 -1.19 2.51
CA PRO A 33 9.41 -1.11 1.39
C PRO A 33 10.20 -1.23 0.08
N PRO A 34 9.65 -1.88 -0.96
CA PRO A 34 10.29 -1.95 -2.26
C PRO A 34 10.54 -0.55 -2.81
N ASP A 35 11.64 -0.36 -3.53
CA ASP A 35 11.87 0.87 -4.28
C ASP A 35 10.99 0.84 -5.54
N TRP A 36 9.82 1.46 -5.41
CA TRP A 36 8.82 1.47 -6.46
C TRP A 36 9.17 2.43 -7.60
N LEU A 37 10.15 3.32 -7.41
CA LEU A 37 10.53 4.41 -8.32
C LEU A 37 11.66 4.05 -9.30
N GLY A 38 12.23 2.86 -9.21
CA GLY A 38 13.10 2.32 -10.26
C GLY A 38 14.57 2.68 -10.12
N SER A 39 15.15 2.68 -8.92
CA SER A 39 16.59 2.39 -8.87
C SER A 39 16.80 0.92 -9.25
N ASP A 40 17.67 0.68 -10.23
CA ASP A 40 18.05 -0.65 -10.74
C ASP A 40 18.71 -1.56 -9.69
N SER A 41 18.65 -1.24 -8.39
CA SER A 41 19.16 -2.08 -7.31
C SER A 41 18.20 -3.24 -7.01
N SER A 42 17.95 -4.05 -8.02
CA SER A 42 17.21 -5.32 -7.97
C SER A 42 17.80 -6.34 -6.98
N GLU A 43 19.05 -6.15 -6.55
CA GLU A 43 19.77 -7.05 -5.64
C GLU A 43 19.49 -6.79 -4.15
N GLU A 44 19.24 -5.54 -3.73
CA GLU A 44 18.95 -5.24 -2.32
C GLU A 44 17.46 -5.42 -1.95
N GLU A 45 16.55 -5.24 -2.92
CA GLU A 45 15.11 -5.54 -2.76
C GLU A 45 14.83 -7.02 -2.46
N CYS A 46 15.76 -7.90 -2.82
CA CYS A 46 15.66 -9.35 -2.68
C CYS A 46 16.37 -9.90 -1.42
N ASN A 47 17.05 -9.06 -0.63
CA ASN A 47 17.80 -9.49 0.55
C ASN A 47 17.02 -9.45 1.87
N LEU A 48 15.67 -9.42 1.82
CA LEU A 48 14.89 -10.12 2.86
C LEU A 48 15.01 -11.62 2.61
N THR A 49 16.26 -12.08 2.74
CA THR A 49 16.74 -13.44 2.59
C THR A 49 15.99 -14.36 3.53
N GLU A 50 16.00 -15.64 3.16
CA GLU A 50 15.37 -16.84 3.71
C GLU A 50 15.34 -17.00 5.25
N THR A 51 15.98 -16.10 6.00
CA THR A 51 16.17 -16.13 7.47
C THR A 51 14.96 -15.69 8.29
N ASP A 52 14.06 -14.83 7.76
CA ASP A 52 12.90 -14.32 8.51
C ASP A 52 11.62 -15.05 8.10
N ARG A 53 11.50 -16.32 8.47
CA ARG A 53 10.23 -17.05 8.42
C ARG A 53 9.19 -16.31 9.26
N LEU A 54 7.99 -16.11 8.70
CA LEU A 54 6.87 -15.57 9.46
C LEU A 54 6.65 -16.42 10.71
N VAL A 55 6.70 -15.78 11.88
CA VAL A 55 6.37 -16.43 13.15
C VAL A 55 4.93 -16.92 13.06
N GLU A 56 4.70 -18.20 13.34
CA GLU A 56 3.36 -18.79 13.39
C GLU A 56 2.49 -17.99 14.38
N PRO A 57 1.38 -17.38 13.95
CA PRO A 57 0.36 -16.94 14.88
C PRO A 57 -0.25 -18.21 15.48
N ILE A 58 -0.14 -18.39 16.80
CA ILE A 58 -0.81 -19.51 17.48
C ILE A 58 -2.31 -19.23 17.44
N VAL A 59 -3.01 -19.82 16.47
CA VAL A 59 -4.47 -19.80 16.41
C VAL A 59 -4.96 -20.99 17.23
N THR A 60 -5.38 -20.76 18.48
CA THR A 60 -5.99 -21.80 19.31
C THR A 60 -7.36 -22.22 18.78
N SER A 61 -7.70 -23.50 18.98
CA SER A 61 -8.86 -24.20 18.38
C SER A 61 -10.25 -23.70 18.83
N GLN A 62 -10.33 -22.62 19.62
CA GLN A 62 -11.59 -22.02 20.07
C GLN A 62 -12.00 -20.77 19.28
N GLY A 63 -11.28 -20.38 18.22
CA GLY A 63 -11.56 -19.13 17.51
C GLY A 63 -11.10 -17.88 18.26
N ASP A 64 -10.63 -18.04 19.49
CA ASP A 64 -9.73 -17.10 20.14
C ASP A 64 -8.31 -17.32 19.61
N VAL A 65 -7.69 -16.24 19.15
CA VAL A 65 -6.23 -16.20 18.94
C VAL A 65 -5.63 -16.03 20.33
N SER A 66 -5.26 -17.11 21.02
CA SER A 66 -4.43 -16.97 22.22
C SER A 66 -3.00 -16.65 21.78
N LEU A 67 -2.74 -15.36 21.60
CA LEU A 67 -1.39 -14.82 21.74
C LEU A 67 -0.95 -15.15 23.16
N ASP A 68 0.10 -15.95 23.31
CA ASP A 68 0.61 -16.38 24.61
C ASP A 68 0.75 -15.15 25.53
N VAL A 69 0.03 -15.21 26.64
CA VAL A 69 -0.27 -14.10 27.53
C VAL A 69 1.02 -13.69 28.24
N GLY A 70 1.68 -12.67 27.72
CA GLY A 70 2.89 -12.11 28.32
C GLY A 70 3.24 -10.68 27.91
N ALA A 71 2.44 -10.01 27.08
CA ALA A 71 2.59 -8.59 26.80
C ALA A 71 1.23 -7.96 26.48
N VAL A 72 0.47 -7.66 27.53
CA VAL A 72 -0.51 -6.59 27.49
C VAL A 72 0.24 -5.34 27.04
N CYS A 73 0.11 -4.92 25.77
CA CYS A 73 0.45 -3.54 25.43
C CYS A 73 -0.51 -2.67 26.25
N PRO A 74 0.00 -1.80 27.14
CA PRO A 74 -0.84 -0.94 27.95
C PRO A 74 -1.56 0.03 27.01
N GLY A 75 -2.88 -0.15 26.87
CA GLY A 75 -3.77 0.70 26.07
C GLY A 75 -3.88 0.27 24.61
N GLN A 76 -4.84 -0.62 24.30
CA GLN A 76 -5.48 -0.58 22.98
C GLN A 76 -6.17 0.78 22.85
N ASN A 77 -5.45 1.77 22.30
CA ASN A 77 -6.04 3.06 22.04
C ASN A 77 -7.17 2.86 21.02
N ARG A 78 -8.43 2.99 21.47
CA ARG A 78 -9.62 2.89 20.61
C ARG A 78 -9.48 3.72 19.33
N ARG A 79 -8.72 4.81 19.40
CA ARG A 79 -8.42 5.69 18.27
C ARG A 79 -7.40 5.11 17.29
N SER A 80 -6.34 4.45 17.75
CA SER A 80 -5.39 3.78 16.84
C SER A 80 -6.07 2.65 16.08
N TYR A 81 -6.93 1.90 16.76
CA TYR A 81 -7.79 0.89 16.15
C TYR A 81 -8.71 1.50 15.09
N GLN A 82 -9.44 2.57 15.44
CA GLN A 82 -10.34 3.25 14.50
C GLN A 82 -9.61 3.73 13.24
N ARG A 83 -8.45 4.40 13.41
CA ARG A 83 -7.65 4.91 12.30
C ARG A 83 -7.12 3.80 11.39
N PHE A 84 -6.61 2.72 11.99
CA PHE A 84 -6.17 1.55 11.23
C PHE A 84 -7.28 1.02 10.33
N TYR A 85 -8.50 0.87 10.87
CA TYR A 85 -9.63 0.38 10.11
C TYR A 85 -10.15 1.35 9.07
N GLN A 86 -10.15 2.65 9.38
CA GLN A 86 -10.51 3.68 8.43
C GLN A 86 -9.56 3.66 7.22
N ALA A 87 -8.25 3.57 7.47
CA ALA A 87 -7.25 3.45 6.42
C ALA A 87 -7.41 2.15 5.62
N LEU A 88 -7.56 1.01 6.31
CA LEU A 88 -7.75 -0.30 5.70
C LEU A 88 -8.98 -0.33 4.78
N THR A 89 -10.10 0.24 5.23
CA THR A 89 -11.34 0.28 4.45
C THR A 89 -11.27 1.28 3.30
N ALA A 90 -10.59 2.41 3.47
CA ALA A 90 -10.34 3.36 2.39
C ALA A 90 -9.51 2.72 1.26
N GLN A 91 -8.44 2.01 1.62
CA GLN A 91 -7.60 1.30 0.65
C GLN A 91 -8.35 0.14 0.00
N TRP A 92 -9.12 -0.63 0.78
CA TRP A 92 -9.92 -1.72 0.24
C TRP A 92 -11.00 -1.20 -0.74
N LEU A 93 -11.68 -0.10 -0.43
CA LEU A 93 -12.61 0.54 -1.36
C LEU A 93 -11.93 0.89 -2.68
N ALA A 94 -10.72 1.45 -2.64
CA ALA A 94 -9.95 1.80 -3.82
C ALA A 94 -9.67 0.57 -4.71
N VAL A 95 -9.31 -0.56 -4.09
CA VAL A 95 -9.13 -1.86 -4.78
C VAL A 95 -10.44 -2.38 -5.38
N GLU A 96 -11.56 -2.32 -4.65
CA GLU A 96 -12.85 -2.77 -5.19
C GLU A 96 -13.33 -1.90 -6.35
N MET A 97 -13.11 -0.59 -6.29
CA MET A 97 -13.48 0.33 -7.38
C MET A 97 -12.67 0.07 -8.64
N LEU A 98 -11.38 -0.25 -8.49
CA LEU A 98 -10.56 -0.70 -9.61
C LEU A 98 -11.04 -2.05 -10.17
N TRP A 99 -11.37 -3.00 -9.31
CA TRP A 99 -11.92 -4.28 -9.74
C TRP A 99 -13.25 -4.13 -10.49
N LEU A 100 -14.18 -3.31 -9.97
CA LEU A 100 -15.44 -2.99 -10.63
C LEU A 100 -15.22 -2.34 -11.99
N ALA A 101 -14.25 -1.42 -12.09
CA ALA A 101 -13.92 -0.78 -13.36
C ALA A 101 -13.41 -1.79 -14.41
N ARG A 102 -12.68 -2.83 -13.99
CA ARG A 102 -12.17 -3.90 -14.87
C ARG A 102 -13.25 -4.85 -15.35
N ILE A 103 -14.22 -5.21 -14.52
CA ILE A 103 -15.27 -6.15 -14.92
C ILE A 103 -16.44 -5.47 -15.65
N SER A 104 -16.44 -4.14 -15.69
CA SER A 104 -17.50 -3.36 -16.32
C SER A 104 -17.40 -3.38 -17.85
N VAL A 105 -18.56 -3.29 -18.49
CA VAL A 105 -18.69 -3.16 -19.94
C VAL A 105 -19.07 -1.71 -20.27
N TYR A 106 -18.22 -1.03 -21.02
CA TYR A 106 -18.38 0.36 -21.42
C TYR A 106 -18.89 0.47 -22.86
N ASP A 107 -19.69 1.50 -23.13
CA ASP A 107 -20.22 1.73 -24.46
C ASP A 107 -19.17 2.34 -25.40
N THR A 108 -18.29 3.19 -24.87
CA THR A 108 -17.18 3.85 -25.59
C THR A 108 -15.89 3.88 -24.76
N PRO A 109 -14.70 3.97 -25.38
CA PRO A 109 -13.43 4.16 -24.67
C PRO A 109 -13.36 5.48 -23.90
N SER A 110 -14.06 6.52 -24.36
CA SER A 110 -14.18 7.78 -23.61
C SER A 110 -14.91 7.58 -22.27
N ASP A 111 -15.99 6.79 -22.25
CA ASP A 111 -16.69 6.45 -21.01
C ASP A 111 -15.80 5.62 -20.07
N GLN A 112 -15.10 4.62 -20.62
CA GLN A 112 -14.12 3.81 -19.90
C GLN A 112 -13.05 4.70 -19.25
N HIS A 113 -12.42 5.57 -20.02
CA HIS A 113 -11.41 6.50 -19.51
C HIS A 113 -11.94 7.35 -18.35
N ARG A 114 -13.15 7.92 -18.50
CA ARG A 114 -13.77 8.73 -17.44
C ARG A 114 -13.94 7.94 -16.14
N TYR A 115 -14.33 6.67 -16.21
CA TYR A 115 -14.45 5.81 -15.03
C TYR A 115 -13.09 5.53 -14.38
N PHE A 116 -12.06 5.21 -15.17
CA PHE A 116 -10.72 4.98 -14.61
C PHE A 116 -10.10 6.25 -14.01
N VAL A 117 -10.38 7.43 -14.57
CA VAL A 117 -10.01 8.72 -13.93
C VAL A 117 -10.69 8.89 -12.57
N GLN A 118 -11.95 8.45 -12.41
CA GLN A 118 -12.61 8.47 -11.11
C GLN A 118 -11.96 7.50 -10.12
N VAL A 119 -11.59 6.30 -10.56
CA VAL A 119 -10.82 5.35 -9.75
C VAL A 119 -9.51 6.01 -9.31
N TRP A 120 -8.76 6.61 -10.23
CA TRP A 120 -7.51 7.31 -9.91
C TRP A 120 -7.67 8.36 -8.82
N LYS A 121 -8.75 9.16 -8.86
CA LYS A 121 -9.03 10.17 -7.81
C LYS A 121 -9.27 9.56 -6.43
N ILE A 122 -9.86 8.37 -6.35
CA ILE A 122 -10.08 7.66 -5.08
C ILE A 122 -8.73 7.22 -4.46
N TRP A 123 -7.78 6.85 -5.32
CA TRP A 123 -6.44 6.41 -4.96
C TRP A 123 -5.50 7.57 -4.63
N GLY A 124 -5.38 8.56 -5.52
CA GLY A 124 -4.28 9.53 -5.53
C GLY A 124 -4.63 11.02 -5.41
N ASP A 125 -5.90 11.41 -5.51
CA ASP A 125 -6.34 12.82 -5.39
C ASP A 125 -7.61 12.91 -4.54
N ASN A 126 -7.55 12.31 -3.35
CA ASN A 126 -8.67 12.36 -2.43
C ASN A 126 -8.56 13.59 -1.53
N ARG A 127 -9.11 14.70 -2.00
CA ARG A 127 -9.12 15.99 -1.29
C ARG A 127 -9.93 16.01 0.01
N SER A 128 -10.77 15.01 0.24
CA SER A 128 -11.55 14.92 1.49
C SER A 128 -10.73 14.38 2.67
N ARG A 129 -9.57 13.74 2.40
CA ARG A 129 -8.69 13.20 3.43
C ARG A 129 -7.71 14.25 3.93
N THR A 130 -7.54 14.31 5.24
CA THR A 130 -6.45 15.04 5.89
C THR A 130 -5.09 14.43 5.55
N LEU A 131 -4.00 15.17 5.73
CA LEU A 131 -2.64 14.65 5.55
C LEU A 131 -2.37 13.42 6.44
N GLN A 132 -2.88 13.43 7.67
CA GLN A 132 -2.78 12.28 8.57
C GLN A 132 -3.48 11.04 8.00
N GLU A 133 -4.69 11.18 7.47
CA GLU A 133 -5.43 10.06 6.88
C GLU A 133 -4.75 9.52 5.61
N LYS A 134 -4.12 10.39 4.80
CA LYS A 134 -3.33 9.98 3.63
C LYS A 134 -2.11 9.15 4.04
N LEU A 135 -1.37 9.58 5.07
CA LEU A 135 -0.26 8.81 5.64
C LEU A 135 -0.73 7.50 6.26
N ASP A 136 -1.88 7.49 6.93
CA ASP A 136 -2.48 6.29 7.51
C ASP A 136 -2.79 5.24 6.43
N VAL A 137 -3.30 5.69 5.27
CA VAL A 137 -3.54 4.84 4.09
C VAL A 137 -2.23 4.31 3.49
N LEU A 138 -1.18 5.13 3.45
CA LEU A 138 0.14 4.68 2.99
C LEU A 138 0.75 3.63 3.92
N GLU A 139 0.71 3.85 5.23
CA GLU A 139 1.20 2.91 6.25
C GLU A 139 0.46 1.56 6.19
N ILE A 140 -0.87 1.58 6.06
CA ILE A 140 -1.64 0.33 5.96
C ILE A 140 -1.32 -0.41 4.66
N PHE A 141 -1.08 0.31 3.57
CA PHE A 141 -0.65 -0.29 2.31
C PHE A 141 0.72 -0.97 2.46
N ASP A 142 1.69 -0.26 3.05
CA ASP A 142 3.03 -0.78 3.32
C ASP A 142 3.01 -2.02 4.21
N PHE A 143 2.14 -2.04 5.22
CA PHE A 143 2.01 -3.20 6.11
C PHE A 143 1.25 -4.37 5.45
N VAL A 144 0.02 -4.14 4.98
CA VAL A 144 -0.89 -5.21 4.55
C VAL A 144 -0.57 -5.66 3.12
N TRP A 145 -0.54 -4.75 2.16
CA TRP A 145 -0.36 -5.10 0.75
C TRP A 145 1.11 -5.34 0.40
N SER A 146 2.04 -4.57 0.95
CA SER A 146 3.46 -4.72 0.67
C SER A 146 4.11 -5.78 1.57
N PHE A 147 4.16 -5.60 2.89
CA PHE A 147 4.88 -6.53 3.77
C PHE A 147 4.21 -7.90 3.88
N LEU A 148 2.94 -7.97 4.32
CA LEU A 148 2.23 -9.25 4.44
C LEU A 148 1.97 -9.88 3.06
N GLY A 149 1.64 -9.07 2.05
CA GLY A 149 1.46 -9.52 0.67
C GLY A 149 2.72 -10.17 0.11
N ARG A 150 3.90 -9.53 0.18
CA ARG A 150 5.16 -10.13 -0.29
C ARG A 150 5.49 -11.43 0.41
N LYS A 151 5.35 -11.49 1.74
CA LYS A 151 5.59 -12.73 2.49
C LYS A 151 4.62 -13.85 2.11
N SER A 152 3.39 -13.51 1.72
CA SER A 152 2.39 -14.49 1.26
C SER A 152 2.63 -14.97 -0.18
N PHE A 153 3.34 -14.20 -0.99
CA PHE A 153 3.59 -14.45 -2.43
C PHE A 153 5.06 -14.72 -2.78
N GLU A 154 5.93 -14.93 -1.79
CA GLU A 154 7.37 -15.16 -1.96
C GLU A 154 7.69 -16.31 -2.93
N SER A 155 6.87 -17.36 -2.95
CA SER A 155 7.03 -18.47 -3.90
C SER A 155 6.61 -18.11 -5.33
N ILE A 156 5.60 -17.25 -5.52
CA ILE A 156 5.14 -16.81 -6.84
C ILE A 156 6.15 -15.90 -7.50
N ALA A 157 6.80 -15.01 -6.74
CA ALA A 157 7.84 -14.14 -7.29
C ALA A 157 9.00 -14.97 -7.91
N ARG A 158 9.27 -16.16 -7.38
CA ARG A 158 10.25 -17.11 -7.95
C ARG A 158 9.72 -17.87 -9.16
N GLU A 159 8.42 -18.14 -9.21
CA GLU A 159 7.77 -18.82 -10.33
C GLU A 159 7.36 -17.87 -11.46
N TRP A 160 7.48 -16.55 -11.25
CA TRP A 160 6.97 -15.51 -12.16
C TRP A 160 7.45 -15.68 -13.60
N ASP A 161 8.72 -16.01 -13.82
CA ASP A 161 9.27 -16.23 -15.17
C ASP A 161 8.55 -17.37 -15.91
N ARG A 162 8.11 -18.39 -15.17
CA ARG A 162 7.30 -19.50 -15.71
C ARG A 162 5.84 -19.08 -15.95
N LEU A 163 5.33 -18.11 -15.17
CA LEU A 163 3.97 -17.57 -15.28
C LEU A 163 3.83 -16.58 -16.45
N THR A 164 4.87 -15.79 -16.71
CA THR A 164 4.90 -14.79 -17.78
C THR A 164 5.48 -15.32 -19.08
N GLY A 165 6.05 -16.52 -19.14
CA GLY A 165 6.42 -17.17 -20.41
C GLY A 165 5.26 -17.34 -21.40
N GLU A 166 4.01 -17.32 -20.93
CA GLU A 166 2.81 -17.21 -21.77
C GLU A 166 2.37 -15.75 -22.05
N TYR A 167 2.78 -14.80 -21.18
CA TYR A 167 2.38 -13.39 -21.20
C TYR A 167 3.31 -12.52 -22.05
N THR A 168 4.61 -12.84 -22.11
CA THR A 168 5.63 -12.19 -22.96
C THR A 168 5.46 -12.49 -24.44
N ARG A 169 4.56 -13.40 -24.82
CA ARG A 169 4.16 -13.59 -26.23
C ARG A 169 3.17 -12.54 -26.73
N PHE A 170 2.58 -11.73 -25.85
CA PHE A 170 1.51 -10.79 -26.21
C PHE A 170 1.92 -9.32 -26.30
N GLU A 171 3.10 -8.92 -25.84
CA GLU A 171 3.55 -7.53 -25.94
C GLU A 171 5.03 -7.46 -26.38
N ASP A 172 5.25 -6.99 -27.61
CA ASP A 172 6.55 -6.70 -28.23
C ASP A 172 7.15 -5.41 -27.67
N GLY A 173 7.54 -5.46 -26.39
CA GLY A 173 8.07 -4.31 -25.65
C GLY A 173 9.37 -4.62 -24.94
N GLY A 174 10.50 -4.35 -25.62
CA GLY A 174 11.77 -3.87 -25.07
C GLY A 174 12.50 -4.67 -23.98
N ASP A 175 13.83 -4.71 -24.08
CA ASP A 175 14.74 -5.37 -23.12
C ASP A 175 14.63 -4.90 -21.65
N ASP A 176 13.99 -3.76 -21.37
CA ASP A 176 13.71 -3.24 -20.02
C ASP A 176 12.76 -4.12 -19.20
N PHE A 177 11.98 -5.01 -19.83
CA PHE A 177 11.08 -5.89 -19.09
C PHE A 177 11.88 -6.84 -18.18
N ARG A 178 13.07 -7.30 -18.61
CA ARG A 178 13.85 -8.39 -18.01
C ARG A 178 14.41 -8.12 -16.60
N SER A 179 14.76 -6.89 -16.26
CA SER A 179 15.34 -6.55 -14.94
C SER A 179 14.29 -6.20 -13.86
N ALA A 180 13.07 -5.84 -14.25
CA ALA A 180 11.98 -5.41 -13.34
C ALA A 180 11.05 -6.56 -12.86
N HIS A 181 11.42 -7.82 -13.08
CA HIS A 181 10.51 -8.97 -13.08
C HIS A 181 9.78 -9.24 -11.75
N ARG A 182 10.46 -9.18 -10.60
CA ARG A 182 9.86 -9.54 -9.31
C ARG A 182 9.08 -8.42 -8.64
N SER A 183 9.64 -7.21 -8.64
CA SER A 183 8.95 -6.05 -8.08
C SER A 183 7.72 -5.71 -8.92
N GLY A 184 7.81 -5.76 -10.25
CA GLY A 184 6.67 -5.60 -11.17
C GLY A 184 5.52 -6.58 -10.94
N CYS A 185 5.83 -7.86 -10.68
CA CYS A 185 4.84 -8.88 -10.30
C CYS A 185 4.05 -8.46 -9.05
N MET A 186 4.77 -8.08 -7.99
CA MET A 186 4.13 -7.68 -6.73
C MET A 186 3.33 -6.38 -6.88
N ARG A 187 3.77 -5.43 -7.72
CA ARG A 187 2.99 -4.23 -8.08
C ARG A 187 1.66 -4.61 -8.73
N ALA A 188 1.67 -5.59 -9.63
CA ALA A 188 0.46 -6.05 -10.30
C ALA A 188 -0.45 -6.81 -9.33
N VAL A 189 0.09 -7.75 -8.57
CA VAL A 189 -0.68 -8.62 -7.67
C VAL A 189 -1.42 -7.81 -6.61
N THR A 190 -0.77 -6.80 -6.02
CA THR A 190 -1.37 -5.96 -4.97
C THR A 190 -2.64 -5.23 -5.41
N GLN A 191 -2.85 -5.03 -6.71
CA GLN A 191 -4.08 -4.42 -7.26
C GLN A 191 -5.30 -5.35 -7.24
N TYR A 192 -5.11 -6.66 -7.04
CA TYR A 192 -6.19 -7.66 -7.05
C TYR A 192 -6.48 -8.23 -5.67
N LEU A 193 -5.56 -8.05 -4.72
CA LEU A 193 -5.69 -8.58 -3.38
C LEU A 193 -6.60 -7.69 -2.53
N ARG A 194 -7.61 -8.31 -1.92
CA ARG A 194 -8.41 -7.71 -0.86
C ARG A 194 -7.86 -8.15 0.50
N PRO A 195 -8.15 -7.43 1.59
CA PRO A 195 -7.68 -7.83 2.93
C PRO A 195 -8.01 -9.29 3.30
N PRO A 196 -9.21 -9.85 2.99
CA PRO A 196 -9.49 -11.25 3.23
C PRO A 196 -8.56 -12.22 2.47
N ASN A 197 -8.17 -11.87 1.24
CA ASN A 197 -7.24 -12.69 0.46
C ASN A 197 -5.86 -12.73 1.12
N ILE A 198 -5.40 -11.58 1.63
CA ILE A 198 -4.10 -11.48 2.32
C ILE A 198 -4.12 -12.28 3.61
N ILE A 199 -5.22 -12.21 4.39
CA ILE A 199 -5.41 -13.02 5.60
C ILE A 199 -5.36 -14.51 5.28
N GLU A 200 -6.15 -14.96 4.30
CA GLU A 200 -6.22 -16.37 3.89
C GLU A 200 -4.84 -16.90 3.48
N LEU A 201 -4.16 -16.16 2.61
CA LEU A 201 -2.84 -16.55 2.11
C LEU A 201 -1.77 -16.52 3.21
N PHE A 202 -1.83 -15.56 4.12
CA PHE A 202 -0.94 -15.48 5.28
C PHE A 202 -1.13 -16.68 6.23
N LEU A 203 -2.38 -17.02 6.56
CA LEU A 203 -2.70 -18.17 7.43
C LEU A 203 -2.29 -19.51 6.78
N CYS A 204 -2.45 -19.63 5.46
CA CYS A 204 -2.01 -20.81 4.72
C CYS A 204 -0.48 -20.89 4.57
N SER A 205 0.22 -19.76 4.52
CA SER A 205 1.69 -19.74 4.41
C SER A 205 2.40 -20.01 5.74
N THR A 206 1.72 -19.76 6.87
CA THR A 206 2.28 -19.96 8.22
C THR A 206 2.03 -21.37 8.77
N ARG A 207 0.98 -22.08 8.32
CA ARG A 207 0.74 -23.47 8.76
C ARG A 207 1.76 -24.44 8.15
N ARG A 208 2.32 -25.35 8.96
CA ARG A 208 3.30 -26.35 8.54
C ARG A 208 2.88 -27.10 7.25
N PRO A 209 3.83 -27.38 6.34
CA PRO A 209 3.57 -28.09 5.07
C PRO A 209 3.08 -29.55 5.23
N SER A 210 2.95 -30.04 6.46
CA SER A 210 2.42 -31.37 6.78
C SER A 210 0.89 -31.47 6.71
N HIS A 211 0.17 -30.37 6.50
CA HIS A 211 -1.29 -30.39 6.28
C HIS A 211 -1.61 -29.90 4.87
N SER A 212 -2.45 -30.67 4.18
CA SER A 212 -2.76 -30.67 2.74
C SER A 212 -3.43 -29.41 2.16
N TRP A 213 -3.39 -28.26 2.85
CA TRP A 213 -3.92 -27.00 2.35
C TRP A 213 -2.85 -26.21 1.61
N SER A 214 -2.36 -26.80 0.51
CA SER A 214 -1.54 -26.05 -0.46
C SER A 214 -2.46 -25.20 -1.34
N ILE A 215 -2.58 -23.91 -1.02
CA ILE A 215 -3.21 -22.97 -1.97
C ILE A 215 -2.31 -22.92 -3.20
N LYS A 216 -2.86 -23.36 -4.35
CA LYS A 216 -2.26 -23.11 -5.65
C LYS A 216 -2.37 -21.62 -5.95
N ARG A 217 -1.42 -20.83 -5.46
CA ARG A 217 -1.49 -19.36 -5.47
C ARG A 217 -1.71 -18.78 -6.87
N LEU A 218 -1.20 -19.42 -7.93
CA LEU A 218 -1.49 -19.03 -9.32
C LEU A 218 -2.98 -19.20 -9.68
N GLN A 219 -3.55 -20.36 -9.35
CA GLN A 219 -4.96 -20.62 -9.59
C GLN A 219 -5.82 -19.65 -8.78
N TYR A 220 -5.38 -19.30 -7.57
CA TYR A 220 -6.00 -18.28 -6.74
C TYR A 220 -5.99 -16.90 -7.44
N LEU A 221 -4.85 -16.45 -7.98
CA LEU A 221 -4.79 -15.21 -8.76
C LEU A 221 -5.69 -15.24 -10.00
N ARG A 222 -5.76 -16.37 -10.71
CA ARG A 222 -6.71 -16.56 -11.83
C ARG A 222 -8.16 -16.36 -11.38
N THR A 223 -8.55 -16.92 -10.24
CA THR A 223 -9.92 -16.73 -9.72
C THR A 223 -10.23 -15.30 -9.29
N LEU A 224 -9.20 -14.47 -9.04
CA LEU A 224 -9.35 -13.05 -8.75
C LEU A 224 -9.42 -12.18 -10.02
N GLY A 225 -9.30 -12.78 -11.20
CA GLY A 225 -9.30 -12.07 -12.48
C GLY A 225 -7.96 -11.41 -12.84
N PHE A 226 -6.85 -11.90 -12.26
CA PHE A 226 -5.51 -11.36 -12.55
C PHE A 226 -5.13 -11.40 -14.04
N PHE A 227 -5.68 -12.38 -14.77
CA PHE A 227 -5.44 -12.61 -16.19
C PHE A 227 -6.60 -12.12 -17.08
N ASP A 228 -7.59 -11.44 -16.50
CA ASP A 228 -8.72 -10.88 -17.25
C ASP A 228 -8.32 -9.54 -17.89
N GLU A 229 -9.22 -8.99 -18.73
CA GLU A 229 -9.02 -7.71 -19.41
C GLU A 229 -8.75 -6.57 -18.40
N LYS A 230 -7.56 -5.96 -18.49
CA LYS A 230 -7.04 -5.06 -17.43
C LYS A 230 -7.69 -3.68 -17.44
N ASN A 231 -8.23 -3.27 -18.59
CA ASN A 231 -8.87 -1.97 -18.77
C ASN A 231 -10.40 -2.09 -18.82
N GLY A 232 -10.95 -3.30 -18.71
CA GLY A 232 -12.37 -3.57 -18.93
C GLY A 232 -12.78 -3.56 -20.41
N ILE A 233 -14.04 -3.88 -20.66
CA ILE A 233 -14.50 -4.29 -22.00
C ILE A 233 -15.27 -3.15 -22.66
N CYS A 234 -14.82 -2.71 -23.85
CA CYS A 234 -15.52 -1.70 -24.65
C CYS A 234 -16.34 -2.34 -25.78
N ARG A 235 -17.63 -1.98 -25.90
CA ARG A 235 -18.53 -2.51 -26.95
C ARG A 235 -18.25 -1.91 -28.33
N ARG A 236 -17.87 -0.64 -28.38
CA ARG A 236 -17.54 0.06 -29.62
C ARG A 236 -16.08 0.49 -29.54
N LEU A 237 -15.30 0.07 -30.53
CA LEU A 237 -13.99 0.65 -30.79
C LEU A 237 -14.25 1.83 -31.72
N ASP A 238 -14.20 3.05 -31.21
CA ASP A 238 -14.04 4.21 -32.06
C ASP A 238 -12.64 4.11 -32.70
N GLY A 239 -12.55 4.39 -34.00
CA GLY A 239 -11.27 4.33 -34.74
C GLY A 239 -10.21 5.34 -34.28
N SER A 240 -10.51 6.13 -33.24
CA SER A 240 -9.49 6.79 -32.43
C SER A 240 -8.85 5.72 -31.56
N GLU A 241 -7.61 5.37 -31.84
CA GLU A 241 -6.75 4.68 -30.88
C GLU A 241 -7.00 5.32 -29.52
N SER A 242 -7.64 4.56 -28.63
CA SER A 242 -7.71 4.91 -27.22
C SER A 242 -6.26 5.17 -26.83
N SER A 243 -5.90 6.45 -26.69
CA SER A 243 -4.58 6.87 -26.25
C SER A 243 -4.17 5.93 -25.15
N ASP A 244 -3.00 5.33 -25.33
CA ASP A 244 -2.38 4.18 -24.67
C ASP A 244 -2.35 4.32 -23.12
N PHE A 245 -3.54 4.44 -22.52
CA PHE A 245 -3.75 4.70 -21.10
C PHE A 245 -3.67 3.34 -20.43
N ARG A 246 -2.44 2.92 -20.20
CA ARG A 246 -2.12 1.70 -19.48
C ARG A 246 -2.39 1.92 -17.99
N TRP A 247 -3.66 1.96 -17.60
CA TRP A 247 -4.04 2.10 -16.19
C TRP A 247 -3.45 0.98 -15.31
N TRP A 248 -3.14 -0.16 -15.93
CA TRP A 248 -2.44 -1.28 -15.29
C TRP A 248 -0.97 -1.01 -14.94
N TRP A 249 -0.33 -0.01 -15.55
CA TRP A 249 1.04 0.41 -15.24
C TRP A 249 1.15 1.25 -13.96
N TYR A 250 0.03 1.79 -13.43
CA TYR A 250 0.10 2.56 -12.19
C TYR A 250 0.37 1.64 -11.01
N CYS A 251 1.53 1.84 -10.39
CA CYS A 251 1.87 1.21 -9.13
C CYS A 251 0.98 1.82 -8.02
N PRO A 252 0.19 1.01 -7.30
CA PRO A 252 -0.68 1.45 -6.20
C PRO A 252 -0.02 2.44 -5.24
N VAL A 253 1.21 2.15 -4.82
CA VAL A 253 1.96 2.99 -3.88
C VAL A 253 2.29 4.37 -4.46
N ASN A 254 2.59 4.49 -5.76
CA ASN A 254 2.90 5.77 -6.38
C ASN A 254 1.67 6.68 -6.38
N LEU A 255 0.47 6.11 -6.52
CA LEU A 255 -0.78 6.85 -6.37
C LEU A 255 -0.99 7.30 -4.93
N LEU A 256 -0.71 6.45 -3.95
CA LEU A 256 -0.84 6.81 -2.53
C LEU A 256 0.18 7.88 -2.11
N GLU A 257 1.42 7.79 -2.60
CA GLU A 257 2.43 8.82 -2.36
C GLU A 257 2.07 10.14 -3.06
N HIS A 258 1.49 10.08 -4.25
CA HIS A 258 0.89 11.26 -4.88
C HIS A 258 -0.25 11.85 -4.03
N ASP A 259 -1.10 11.02 -3.42
CA ASP A 259 -2.16 11.49 -2.51
C ASP A 259 -1.55 12.26 -1.32
N VAL A 260 -0.43 11.78 -0.77
CA VAL A 260 0.32 12.45 0.30
C VAL A 260 0.87 13.79 -0.18
N LEU A 261 1.48 13.86 -1.37
CA LEU A 261 1.98 15.11 -1.95
C LEU A 261 0.87 16.16 -2.10
N VAL A 262 -0.29 15.76 -2.63
CA VAL A 262 -1.48 16.62 -2.70
C VAL A 262 -1.92 17.09 -1.30
N GLY A 263 -1.82 16.20 -0.30
CA GLY A 263 -2.08 16.54 1.10
C GLY A 263 -1.11 17.58 1.67
N ILE A 264 0.18 17.49 1.31
CA ILE A 264 1.20 18.45 1.72
C ILE A 264 0.94 19.81 1.05
N GLN A 265 0.71 19.83 -0.26
CA GLN A 265 0.41 21.04 -1.03
C GLN A 265 -0.81 21.79 -0.47
N THR A 266 -1.87 21.06 -0.12
CA THR A 266 -3.11 21.65 0.44
C THR A 266 -2.96 22.10 1.89
N SER A 267 -1.99 21.55 2.64
CA SER A 267 -1.76 21.91 4.05
C SER A 267 -0.83 23.13 4.20
N ILE A 268 -0.11 23.51 3.16
CA ILE A 268 0.73 24.71 3.16
C ILE A 268 -0.13 25.89 2.70
N ASP A 269 -0.21 26.95 3.51
CA ASP A 269 -0.82 28.19 3.07
C ASP A 269 0.02 28.74 1.90
N THR A 270 -0.56 28.68 0.70
CA THR A 270 0.06 29.14 -0.56
C THR A 270 0.44 30.62 -0.51
N ASN A 271 -0.10 31.39 0.45
CA ASN A 271 0.25 32.79 0.66
C ASN A 271 1.52 32.98 1.50
N SER A 272 1.94 32.01 2.30
CA SER A 272 3.05 32.14 3.26
C SER A 272 4.36 31.52 2.78
N CYS A 273 4.31 30.55 1.86
CA CYS A 273 5.48 29.96 1.23
C CYS A 273 5.10 29.32 -0.12
N PRO A 274 5.44 29.94 -1.27
CA PRO A 274 5.30 29.29 -2.57
C PRO A 274 6.45 28.30 -2.75
N ALA A 275 6.46 27.22 -1.96
CA ALA A 275 7.33 26.10 -2.25
C ALA A 275 6.88 25.52 -3.60
N SER A 276 7.77 25.51 -4.60
CA SER A 276 7.52 24.84 -5.88
C SER A 276 7.18 23.37 -5.63
N ASP A 277 6.30 22.79 -6.46
CA ASP A 277 5.93 21.37 -6.40
C ASP A 277 7.17 20.46 -6.34
N ILE A 278 8.24 20.83 -7.05
CA ILE A 278 9.53 20.14 -7.06
C ILE A 278 10.16 20.08 -5.66
N VAL A 279 10.04 21.16 -4.87
CA VAL A 279 10.59 21.21 -3.51
C VAL A 279 9.78 20.30 -2.58
N LEU A 280 8.46 20.26 -2.73
CA LEU A 280 7.59 19.39 -1.92
C LEU A 280 7.78 17.91 -2.26
N GLU A 281 7.94 17.59 -3.54
CA GLU A 281 8.34 16.26 -4.00
C GLU A 281 9.70 15.85 -3.42
N TYR A 282 10.68 16.75 -3.42
CA TYR A 282 11.99 16.49 -2.83
C TYR A 282 11.93 16.28 -1.31
N VAL A 283 11.14 17.10 -0.59
CA VAL A 283 10.91 16.96 0.86
C VAL A 283 10.29 15.59 1.16
N TRP A 284 9.19 15.25 0.47
CA TRP A 284 8.51 13.99 0.65
C TRP A 284 9.43 12.82 0.32
N GLY A 285 10.07 12.81 -0.85
CA GLY A 285 10.97 11.75 -1.27
C GLY A 285 12.13 11.55 -0.29
N THR A 286 12.76 12.64 0.16
CA THR A 286 13.83 12.58 1.16
C THR A 286 13.31 11.97 2.46
N TYR A 287 12.17 12.45 2.99
CA TYR A 287 11.57 11.91 4.21
C TYR A 287 11.20 10.42 4.05
N ARG A 288 10.54 10.08 2.93
CA ARG A 288 10.08 8.73 2.58
C ARG A 288 11.20 7.70 2.53
N HIS A 289 12.36 8.08 1.98
CA HIS A 289 13.51 7.18 1.82
C HIS A 289 14.46 7.19 3.01
N THR A 290 14.63 8.31 3.69
CA THR A 290 15.68 8.45 4.72
C THR A 290 15.15 8.36 6.14
N ALA A 291 13.92 8.80 6.40
CA ALA A 291 13.40 8.96 7.76
C ALA A 291 12.17 8.13 8.09
N TRP A 292 11.41 7.71 7.08
CA TRP A 292 10.18 6.95 7.25
C TRP A 292 10.34 5.73 8.16
N ASP A 293 11.37 4.92 7.92
CA ASP A 293 11.57 3.64 8.60
C ASP A 293 11.76 3.77 10.12
N PHE A 294 12.36 4.87 10.59
CA PHE A 294 12.58 5.10 12.03
C PHE A 294 11.59 6.08 12.66
N ASP A 295 10.96 6.94 11.87
CA ASP A 295 10.04 7.94 12.37
C ASP A 295 8.58 7.48 12.34
N ALA A 296 8.04 7.18 11.15
CA ALA A 296 6.61 6.96 10.95
C ALA A 296 6.21 5.48 10.94
N LYS A 297 7.00 4.67 10.24
CA LYS A 297 6.70 3.25 10.00
C LYS A 297 6.41 2.51 11.28
N GLY A 298 5.28 1.80 11.34
CA GLY A 298 4.83 1.02 12.49
C GLY A 298 4.51 1.84 13.74
N HIS A 299 4.57 3.18 13.67
CA HIS A 299 4.31 4.11 14.77
C HIS A 299 3.15 5.06 14.49
N LEU A 300 2.81 5.28 13.22
CA LEU A 300 1.91 6.34 12.76
C LEU A 300 0.51 6.29 13.41
N PHE A 301 -0.09 5.11 13.55
CA PHE A 301 -1.41 4.97 14.19
C PHE A 301 -1.42 5.29 15.68
N PHE A 302 -0.26 5.33 16.33
CA PHE A 302 -0.12 5.62 17.75
C PHE A 302 0.24 7.09 18.03
N ARG A 303 0.37 7.92 16.98
CA ARG A 303 0.70 9.34 17.08
C ARG A 303 -0.43 10.17 16.48
N GLU A 304 -0.82 11.24 17.14
CA GLU A 304 -1.78 12.20 16.60
C GLU A 304 -1.09 13.52 16.38
N GLU A 305 -1.12 13.98 15.13
CA GLU A 305 -0.41 15.17 14.72
C GLU A 305 -1.28 15.97 13.75
N THR A 306 -1.16 17.29 13.83
CA THR A 306 -1.75 18.18 12.85
C THR A 306 -0.92 18.17 11.57
N SER A 307 -1.49 18.60 10.45
CA SER A 307 -0.78 18.66 9.17
C SER A 307 0.49 19.51 9.25
N GLU A 308 0.47 20.62 9.98
CA GLU A 308 1.62 21.52 10.15
C GLU A 308 2.77 20.83 10.88
N ARG A 309 2.45 20.05 11.92
CA ARG A 309 3.44 19.29 12.69
C ARG A 309 4.05 18.17 11.87
N ILE A 310 3.23 17.46 11.09
CA ILE A 310 3.68 16.43 10.15
C ILE A 310 4.66 17.05 9.14
N PHE A 311 4.30 18.19 8.55
CA PHE A 311 5.13 18.86 7.56
C PHE A 311 6.44 19.41 8.17
N SER A 312 6.39 20.08 9.32
CA SER A 312 7.59 20.56 10.04
C SER A 312 8.58 19.42 10.29
N ARG A 313 8.07 18.24 10.66
CA ARG A 313 8.92 17.06 10.85
C ARG A 313 9.55 16.57 9.55
N MET A 314 8.80 16.52 8.44
CA MET A 314 9.36 16.19 7.12
C MET A 314 10.42 17.21 6.70
N ALA A 315 10.19 18.50 6.95
CA ALA A 315 11.17 19.54 6.61
C ALA A 315 12.48 19.42 7.44
N LYS A 316 12.40 18.93 8.69
CA LYS A 316 13.58 18.72 9.56
C LYS A 316 14.56 17.68 9.02
N THR A 317 14.13 16.77 8.15
CA THR A 317 15.01 15.77 7.54
C THR A 317 15.84 16.32 6.38
N LEU A 318 15.59 17.56 5.96
CA LEU A 318 16.37 18.22 4.93
C LEU A 318 17.74 18.71 5.43
N ALA A 319 18.68 18.82 4.49
CA ALA A 319 19.92 19.52 4.71
C ALA A 319 19.68 20.99 5.16
N PRO A 320 20.52 21.55 6.05
CA PRO A 320 20.28 22.87 6.65
C PRO A 320 20.04 24.01 5.65
N HIS A 321 20.68 23.97 4.48
CA HIS A 321 20.54 24.99 3.43
C HIS A 321 19.20 24.92 2.66
N LEU A 322 18.51 23.78 2.70
CA LEU A 322 17.16 23.65 2.12
C LEU A 322 16.07 23.99 3.16
N ARG A 323 16.37 23.85 4.46
CA ARG A 323 15.47 24.26 5.54
C ARG A 323 15.20 25.77 5.57
N SER A 324 16.19 26.59 5.22
CA SER A 324 16.01 28.06 5.17
C SER A 324 15.01 28.52 4.10
N HIS A 325 14.70 27.70 3.11
CA HIS A 325 13.66 27.98 2.12
C HIS A 325 12.23 27.67 2.63
N LEU A 326 12.11 26.90 3.73
CA LEU A 326 10.84 26.45 4.31
C LEU A 326 10.57 27.04 5.71
N SER A 327 11.50 27.82 6.27
CA SER A 327 11.55 28.23 7.69
C SER A 327 10.55 29.32 8.12
N ASN A 328 9.49 29.58 7.37
CA ASN A 328 8.41 30.47 7.82
C ASN A 328 7.39 29.79 8.76
N LEU A 329 7.53 28.48 9.01
CA LEU A 329 6.56 27.67 9.77
C LEU A 329 6.90 27.45 11.26
N ASP A 330 8.11 27.81 11.71
CA ASP A 330 8.54 27.59 13.11
C ASP A 330 8.16 28.76 14.06
N ASN A 331 7.60 29.87 13.56
CA ASN A 331 7.39 31.08 14.38
C ASN A 331 6.03 31.20 15.09
N ASP A 332 5.06 30.30 14.86
CA ASP A 332 3.70 30.44 15.43
C ASP A 332 3.30 29.40 16.47
N VAL A 333 4.23 28.59 16.99
CA VAL A 333 3.97 27.75 18.18
C VAL A 333 4.60 28.39 19.42
N ASN A 334 4.20 29.63 19.72
CA ASN A 334 4.35 30.17 21.07
C ASN A 334 3.18 29.68 21.92
N VAL A 335 3.49 28.71 22.78
CA VAL A 335 2.68 28.33 23.93
C VAL A 335 2.46 29.59 24.78
N PRO A 336 1.23 30.01 25.08
CA PRO A 336 1.02 31.05 26.07
C PRO A 336 1.40 30.48 27.44
N ALA A 337 2.45 31.05 28.03
CA ALA A 337 2.64 31.00 29.46
C ALA A 337 1.65 31.99 30.08
N ASP A 338 0.63 31.45 30.75
CA ASP A 338 0.20 31.85 32.10
C ASP A 338 -0.86 30.86 32.62
#